data_AF-A0AAU6RGE5-F1
#
_entry.id   AF-A0AAU6RGE5-F1
#
_cell.length_a   1.000
_cell.length_b   1.000
_cell.length_c   1.000
_cell.angle_alpha   90.00
_cell.angle_beta   90.00
_cell.angle_gamma   90.00
#
_symmetry.space_group_name_H-M   'P 1'
#
loop_
_entity.id
_entity.type
_entity.pdbx_description
1 polymer ?
#
loop_
_entity_poly.entity_id
_entity_poly.type
_entity_poly.pdbx_seq_one_letter_code
_entity_poly.pdbx_strand_id
1 'polypeptide(L)' 'MDKTYDLNDIVEMKKPHACGEKHFKIIRLGADIRIKCTGCNRSIMLPRQEFNKKIKKITHHA' A
#
# COMPACT_ATOMS: atom_id res chain seq x y z
N MET A 1 10.85 -15.35 -2.74
CA MET A 1 11.34 -13.99 -2.43
C MET A 1 10.17 -13.14 -1.98
N ASP A 2 10.09 -12.81 -0.69
CA ASP A 2 9.12 -11.85 -0.15
C ASP A 2 9.37 -10.50 -0.84
N LYS A 3 8.32 -9.85 -1.36
CA LYS A 3 8.43 -8.48 -1.85
C LYS A 3 8.78 -7.60 -0.65
N THR A 4 9.99 -7.07 -0.61
CA THR A 4 10.45 -6.18 0.46
C THR A 4 9.77 -4.82 0.31
N TYR A 5 9.02 -4.40 1.32
CA TYR A 5 8.47 -3.06 1.48
C TYR A 5 8.55 -2.70 2.96
N ASP A 6 8.84 -1.43 3.26
CA ASP A 6 9.05 -0.98 4.63
C ASP A 6 7.98 0.00 5.10
N LEU A 7 8.09 0.45 6.35
CA LEU A 7 7.22 1.49 6.87
C LEU A 7 7.47 2.78 6.08
N ASN A 8 6.40 3.50 5.73
CA ASN A 8 6.44 4.72 4.91
C ASN A 8 6.70 4.53 3.42
N ASP A 9 6.85 3.29 2.93
CA ASP A 9 6.95 3.03 1.48
C ASP A 9 5.69 3.45 0.73
N ILE A 10 5.86 3.81 -0.54
CA ILE A 10 4.74 4.07 -1.45
C ILE A 10 4.57 2.88 -2.37
N VAL A 11 3.41 2.25 -2.33
CA VAL A 11 3.05 1.14 -3.21
C VAL A 11 2.01 1.57 -4.23
N GLU A 12 2.12 1.03 -5.44
CA GLU A 12 1.10 1.13 -6.47
C GLU A 12 0.18 -0.10 -6.42
N MET A 13 -1.10 0.12 -6.14
CA MET A 13 -2.14 -0.92 -6.18
C MET A 13 -2.58 -1.19 -7.63
N LYS A 14 -2.93 -2.45 -7.93
CA LYS A 14 -3.51 -2.85 -9.23
C LYS A 14 -4.87 -2.17 -9.50
N LYS A 15 -5.69 -2.03 -8.46
CA LYS A 15 -6.97 -1.32 -8.53
C LYS A 15 -6.80 0.11 -8.01
N PRO A 16 -7.31 1.13 -8.72
CA PRO A 16 -7.33 2.49 -8.20
C PRO A 16 -8.22 2.58 -6.96
N HIS A 17 -7.88 3.50 -6.07
CA HIS A 17 -8.78 3.93 -5.02
C HIS A 17 -10.02 4.60 -5.64
N ALA A 18 -11.12 4.68 -4.88
CA ALA A 18 -12.33 5.37 -5.33
C ALA A 18 -12.10 6.85 -5.71
N CYS A 19 -11.00 7.45 -5.25
CA CYS A 19 -10.60 8.81 -5.63
C CYS A 19 -9.80 8.91 -6.95
N GLY A 20 -9.54 7.80 -7.64
CA GLY A 20 -8.77 7.75 -8.89
C GLY A 20 -7.26 7.54 -8.71
N GLU A 21 -6.73 7.69 -7.50
CA GLU A 21 -5.30 7.51 -7.23
C GLU A 21 -4.94 6.04 -6.98
N LYS A 22 -3.75 5.62 -7.43
CA LYS A 22 -3.25 4.24 -7.32
C LYS A 22 -2.11 4.08 -6.31
N HIS A 23 -1.61 5.19 -5.79
CA HIS A 23 -0.49 5.24 -4.86
C HIS A 23 -0.98 5.22 -3.41
N PHE A 24 -0.34 4.38 -2.61
CA PHE A 24 -0.66 4.20 -1.22
C PHE A 24 0.60 4.16 -0.38
N LYS A 25 0.65 4.96 0.68
CA LYS A 25 1.73 4.97 1.66
C LYS A 25 1.47 3.94 2.75
N ILE A 26 2.44 3.08 3.05
CA ILE A 26 2.34 2.13 4.15
C ILE A 26 2.53 2.89 5.46
N ILE A 27 1.53 2.83 6.35
CA ILE A 27 1.56 3.50 7.65
C ILE A 27 1.74 2.53 8.82
N ARG A 28 1.44 1.24 8.60
CA ARG A 28 1.62 0.21 9.62
C ARG A 28 1.97 -1.12 8.95
N LEU A 29 3.00 -1.77 9.48
CA LEU A 29 3.38 -3.14 9.16
C LEU A 29 3.08 -4.06 10.35
N GLY A 30 2.51 -5.22 10.07
CA GLY A 30 2.09 -6.21 11.06
C GLY A 30 1.41 -7.41 10.39
N ALA A 31 0.53 -8.09 11.13
CA ALA A 31 -0.36 -9.12 10.55
C ALA A 31 -1.29 -8.49 9.49
N ASP A 32 -1.84 -7.32 9.83
CA ASP A 32 -2.59 -6.44 8.94
C ASP A 32 -1.74 -5.23 8.58
N ILE A 33 -1.79 -4.86 7.31
CA ILE A 33 -1.09 -3.71 6.76
C ILE A 33 -2.09 -2.57 6.66
N ARG A 34 -1.77 -1.45 7.29
CA ARG A 34 -2.53 -0.21 7.09
C ARG A 34 -1.83 0.63 6.03
N ILE A 35 -2.59 1.02 5.02
CA ILE A 35 -2.12 1.88 3.93
C ILE A 35 -2.95 3.15 3.84
N LYS A 36 -2.32 4.27 3.48
CA LYS A 36 -2.95 5.58 3.29
C LYS A 36 -2.90 5.95 1.81
N CYS A 37 -4.03 6.30 1.23
CA CYS A 37 -4.04 6.90 -0.11
C CYS A 37 -3.31 8.26 -0.06
N THR A 38 -2.42 8.53 -1.00
CA THR A 38 -1.63 9.78 -1.04
C THR A 38 -2.42 11.01 -1.51
N GLY A 39 -3.58 10.82 -2.14
CA GLY A 39 -4.36 11.89 -2.77
C GLY A 39 -5.64 12.23 -2.01
N CYS A 40 -6.23 11.27 -1.29
CA CYS A 40 -7.43 11.53 -0.46
C CYS A 40 -7.21 11.28 1.03
N ASN A 41 -5.99 10.92 1.44
CA ASN A 41 -5.57 10.68 2.82
C ASN A 41 -6.36 9.62 3.61
N ARG A 42 -7.27 8.86 2.96
CA ARG A 42 -8.00 7.77 3.60
C ARG A 42 -7.06 6.61 3.90
N SER A 43 -7.23 6.01 5.07
CA SER A 43 -6.51 4.82 5.46
C SER A 43 -7.38 3.58 5.34
N ILE A 44 -6.80 2.49 4.83
CA ILE A 44 -7.45 1.21 4.63
C ILE A 44 -6.58 0.16 5.33
N MET A 45 -7.21 -0.75 6.06
CA MET A 45 -6.56 -1.90 6.66
C MET A 45 -6.83 -3.12 5.79
N LEU A 46 -5.77 -3.84 5.42
CA LEU A 46 -5.83 -5.04 4.60
C LEU A 46 -4.94 -6.11 5.20
N PRO A 47 -5.36 -7.38 5.17
CA PRO A 47 -4.49 -8.48 5.58
C PRO A 47 -3.30 -8.57 4.61
N ARG A 48 -2.11 -8.90 5.14
CA ARG A 48 -0.85 -8.94 4.38
C ARG A 48 -0.95 -9.78 3.09
N GLN A 49 -1.67 -10.89 3.14
CA GLN A 49 -1.85 -11.79 2.00
C GLN A 49 -2.64 -11.15 0.85
N GLU A 50 -3.71 -10.40 1.16
CA GLU A 50 -4.45 -9.67 0.13
C GLU A 50 -3.64 -8.48 -0.40
N PHE A 51 -2.95 -7.76 0.48
CA PHE A 51 -2.09 -6.66 0.11
C PHE A 51 -1.03 -7.11 -0.92
N ASN A 52 -0.29 -8.19 -0.63
CA ASN A 52 0.71 -8.74 -1.55
C ASN A 52 0.15 -9.13 -2.93
N LYS A 53 -1.09 -9.63 -3.00
CA LYS A 53 -1.77 -9.97 -4.27
C LYS A 53 -2.17 -8.72 -5.07
N LYS A 54 -2.58 -7.65 -4.37
CA LYS A 54 -3.09 -6.41 -4.96
C LYS A 54 -1.99 -5.40 -5.31
N ILE A 55 -0.80 -5.49 -4.72
CA ILE A 55 0.35 -4.66 -5.10
C ILE A 55 0.79 -4.97 -6.53
N LYS A 56 0.89 -3.93 -7.35
CA LYS A 56 1.48 -3.99 -8.68
C LYS A 56 2.96 -3.66 -8.63
N LYS A 57 3.31 -2.53 -8.04
CA LYS A 57 4.70 -2.01 -7.94
C LYS A 57 4.93 -1.42 -6.55
N ILE A 58 6.18 -1.45 -6.10
CA ILE A 58 6.64 -0.79 -4.87
C ILE A 58 7.61 0.29 -5.30
N THR A 59 7.42 1.51 -4.81
CA THR A 59 8.25 2.67 -5.08
C THR A 59 8.86 3.09 -3.74
N HIS A 60 10.09 2.63 -3.49
CA HIS A 60 10.91 3.11 -2.39
C HIS A 60 11.22 4.59 -2.60
N HIS A 61 10.61 5.45 -1.77
CA HIS A 61 11.13 6.79 -1.57
C HIS A 61 12.08 6.71 -0.38
N ALA A 62 13.38 6.92 -0.67
CA ALA A 62 14.47 7.01 0.30
C ALA A 62 14.25 8.14 1.31
#